data_AF-A0AAG5DLI2-F1
#
_entry.id   AF-A0AAG5DLI2-F1
#
_cell.length_a   1.000
_cell.length_b   1.000
_cell.length_c   1.000
_cell.angle_alpha   90.00
_cell.angle_beta   90.00
_cell.angle_gamma   90.00
#
_symmetry.space_group_name_H-M   'P 1'
#
loop_
_entity.id
_entity.type
_entity.pdbx_description
1 polymer ?
#
loop_
_entity_poly.entity_id
_entity_poly.type
_entity_poly.pdbx_seq_one_letter_code
_entity_poly.pdbx_strand_id
1 'polypeptide(L)'
;MKAFIVFAAILSAAVAAPQYPEFYSVAQDPRMLPMPQVPMDMAPQEPRAYEPYYAPQQYEPQYQPQYQAQPQKEQLTADGYKIVPGVVDARCPRADDPMKPVHLAVHGNCAKFMKCFGGRAYEMDCPSGLEFGAKVNRCDYPAMAQCSRF
;
A
#
# COMPACT_ATOMS: atom_id res chain seq x y z
N MET A 1 -38.29 -66.72 -10.45
CA MET A 1 -37.19 -66.39 -9.51
C MET A 1 -37.18 -64.87 -9.36
N LYS A 2 -37.27 -64.38 -8.12
CA LYS A 2 -37.68 -63.01 -7.74
C LYS A 2 -36.66 -61.93 -8.15
N ALA A 3 -37.14 -60.85 -8.74
CA ALA A 3 -36.37 -59.64 -9.01
C ALA A 3 -36.19 -58.85 -7.70
N PHE A 4 -34.95 -58.71 -7.23
CA PHE A 4 -34.61 -57.89 -6.08
C PHE A 4 -34.44 -56.45 -6.54
N ILE A 5 -35.49 -55.64 -6.39
CA ILE A 5 -35.43 -54.18 -6.56
C ILE A 5 -34.76 -53.62 -5.31
N VAL A 6 -33.45 -53.33 -5.42
CA VAL A 6 -32.72 -52.61 -4.39
C VAL A 6 -33.14 -51.14 -4.48
N PHE A 7 -34.08 -50.71 -3.64
CA PHE A 7 -34.40 -49.31 -3.46
C PHE A 7 -33.20 -48.61 -2.80
N ALA A 8 -32.42 -47.89 -3.60
CA ALA A 8 -31.41 -46.97 -3.09
C ALA A 8 -32.13 -45.81 -2.40
N ALA A 9 -32.17 -45.82 -1.07
CA ALA A 9 -32.61 -44.68 -0.28
C ALA A 9 -31.56 -43.57 -0.38
N ILE A 10 -31.82 -42.59 -1.24
CA ILE A 10 -31.00 -41.38 -1.35
C ILE A 10 -31.33 -40.52 -0.12
N LEU A 11 -30.57 -40.69 0.96
CA LEU A 11 -30.63 -39.78 2.10
C LEU A 11 -30.01 -38.45 1.69
N SER A 12 -30.86 -37.52 1.25
CA SER A 12 -30.49 -36.12 1.02
C SER A 12 -30.06 -35.51 2.34
N ALA A 13 -28.75 -35.39 2.56
CA ALA A 13 -28.21 -34.57 3.64
C ALA A 13 -28.46 -33.10 3.29
N ALA A 14 -29.50 -32.51 3.86
CA ALA A 14 -29.69 -31.06 3.82
C ALA A 14 -28.61 -30.44 4.72
N VAL A 15 -27.55 -29.93 4.10
CA VAL A 15 -26.54 -29.12 4.78
C VAL A 15 -27.22 -27.81 5.19
N ALA A 16 -27.47 -27.63 6.48
CA ALA A 16 -27.90 -26.36 7.04
C ALA A 16 -26.77 -25.34 6.83
N ALA A 17 -27.01 -24.33 6.00
CA ALA A 17 -26.11 -23.19 5.88
C ALA A 17 -26.09 -22.42 7.22
N PRO A 18 -24.92 -22.02 7.75
CA PRO A 18 -24.88 -21.17 8.93
C PRO A 18 -25.40 -19.79 8.55
N GLN A 19 -26.47 -19.36 9.22
CA GLN A 19 -27.03 -18.03 9.11
C GLN A 19 -26.04 -17.03 9.72
N TYR A 20 -25.33 -16.27 8.88
CA TYR A 20 -24.53 -15.14 9.35
C TYR A 20 -25.48 -14.02 9.82
N PRO A 21 -25.26 -13.42 11.01
CA PRO A 21 -26.06 -12.30 11.45
C PRO A 21 -25.71 -11.05 10.62
N GLU A 22 -26.73 -10.45 10.03
CA GLU A 22 -26.72 -9.16 9.34
C GLU A 22 -26.26 -8.04 10.29
N PHE A 23 -24.97 -7.71 10.27
CA PHE A 23 -24.44 -6.51 10.93
C PHE A 23 -24.48 -5.32 9.96
N TYR A 24 -25.69 -4.87 9.65
CA TYR A 24 -25.92 -3.56 9.01
C TYR A 24 -26.85 -2.73 9.90
N SER A 25 -26.24 -2.07 10.89
CA SER A 25 -26.84 -0.91 11.55
C SER A 25 -25.76 0.13 11.81
N VAL A 26 -25.40 0.87 10.75
CA VAL A 26 -24.69 2.16 10.94
C VAL A 26 -25.74 3.14 11.46
N ALA A 27 -25.86 3.18 12.79
CA ALA A 27 -26.57 4.23 13.48
C ALA A 27 -25.86 5.56 13.19
N GLN A 28 -26.55 6.39 12.41
CA GLN A 28 -26.60 7.85 12.47
C GLN A 28 -25.61 8.50 13.45
N ASP A 29 -24.48 8.99 12.93
CA ASP A 29 -23.63 9.95 13.65
C ASP A 29 -24.17 11.38 13.39
N PRO A 30 -24.69 12.09 14.41
CA PRO A 30 -25.29 13.41 14.25
C PRO A 30 -24.28 14.58 14.25
N ARG A 31 -22.99 14.36 13.95
CA ARG A 31 -21.95 15.42 14.01
C ARG A 31 -21.47 16.02 12.68
N MET A 32 -22.26 15.96 11.61
CA MET A 32 -22.03 16.85 10.47
C MET A 32 -22.57 18.25 10.77
N LEU A 33 -21.72 19.12 11.32
CA LEU A 33 -22.01 20.54 11.36
C LEU A 33 -21.97 21.11 9.93
N PRO A 34 -22.96 21.91 9.50
CA PRO A 34 -22.91 22.56 8.20
C PRO A 34 -21.77 23.58 8.15
N MET A 35 -21.02 23.58 7.03
CA MET A 35 -19.98 24.57 6.78
C MET A 35 -20.59 25.97 6.72
N PRO A 36 -19.98 26.99 7.35
CA PRO A 36 -20.46 28.36 7.24
C PRO A 36 -20.31 28.85 5.79
N GLN A 37 -21.43 29.26 5.21
CA GLN A 37 -21.50 29.85 3.88
C GLN A 37 -20.93 31.27 3.99
N VAL A 38 -19.75 31.52 3.44
CA VAL A 38 -19.19 32.87 3.34
C VAL A 38 -19.92 33.66 2.24
N PRO A 39 -20.48 34.85 2.54
CA PRO A 39 -21.09 35.70 1.52
C PRO A 39 -20.03 36.22 0.55
N MET A 40 -20.30 36.09 -0.76
CA MET A 40 -19.49 36.67 -1.83
C MET A 40 -19.91 38.13 -2.04
N ASP A 41 -19.49 39.02 -1.14
CA ASP A 41 -19.64 40.46 -1.35
C ASP A 41 -18.49 40.98 -2.23
N MET A 42 -18.75 41.04 -3.53
CA MET A 42 -17.87 41.64 -4.54
C MET A 42 -17.97 43.16 -4.49
N ALA A 43 -16.95 43.81 -3.91
CA ALA A 43 -16.69 45.23 -4.14
C ALA A 43 -15.92 45.41 -5.47
N PRO A 44 -16.24 46.42 -6.29
CA PRO A 44 -15.48 46.73 -7.50
C PRO A 44 -14.15 47.40 -7.11
N GLN A 45 -13.03 46.74 -7.44
CA GLN A 45 -11.70 47.32 -7.28
C GLN A 45 -11.34 48.11 -8.55
N GLU A 46 -11.01 49.40 -8.39
CA GLU A 46 -10.49 50.27 -9.44
C GLU A 46 -9.23 49.68 -10.11
N PRO A 47 -8.95 50.00 -11.38
CA PRO A 47 -7.80 49.46 -12.09
C PRO A 47 -6.50 50.08 -11.55
N ARG A 48 -5.74 49.33 -10.76
CA ARG A 48 -4.35 49.68 -10.44
C ARG A 48 -3.49 49.46 -11.68
N ALA A 49 -2.87 50.54 -12.15
CA ALA A 49 -1.81 50.52 -13.14
C ALA A 49 -0.67 49.58 -12.69
N TYR A 50 -0.18 48.76 -13.61
CA TYR A 50 0.97 47.90 -13.37
C TYR A 50 2.26 48.70 -13.60
N GLU A 51 3.12 48.78 -12.59
CA GLU A 51 4.51 49.17 -12.77
C GLU A 51 5.39 47.91 -12.66
N PRO A 52 6.20 47.57 -13.67
CA PRO A 52 7.09 46.43 -13.58
C PRO A 52 8.40 46.84 -12.89
N TYR A 53 8.46 46.67 -11.57
CA TYR A 53 9.71 46.76 -10.84
C TYR A 53 10.51 45.47 -11.02
N TYR A 54 11.47 45.49 -11.93
CA TYR A 54 12.55 44.51 -11.96
C TYR A 54 13.46 44.72 -10.74
N ALA A 55 13.33 43.88 -9.73
CA ALA A 55 14.32 43.76 -8.66
C ALA A 55 15.39 42.73 -9.05
N PRO A 56 16.70 43.04 -8.94
CA PRO A 56 17.75 42.06 -9.19
C PRO A 56 17.81 41.05 -8.05
N GLN A 57 17.68 39.76 -8.38
CA GLN A 57 17.85 38.69 -7.41
C GLN A 57 19.34 38.44 -7.15
N GLN A 58 19.86 39.00 -6.06
CA GLN A 58 21.04 38.43 -5.39
C GLN A 58 20.56 37.16 -4.68
N TYR A 59 20.65 36.03 -5.35
CA TYR A 59 20.34 34.73 -4.77
C TYR A 59 21.55 34.24 -3.95
N GLU A 60 21.44 34.26 -2.62
CA GLU A 60 22.41 33.60 -1.75
C GLU A 60 22.22 32.08 -1.82
N PRO A 61 23.24 31.29 -2.18
CA PRO A 61 23.12 29.85 -2.29
C PRO A 61 23.49 29.20 -0.97
N GLN A 62 22.61 29.20 0.03
CA GLN A 62 22.74 28.32 1.20
C GLN A 62 21.39 27.81 1.70
N TYR A 63 20.85 26.81 1.02
CA TYR A 63 20.02 25.80 1.68
C TYR A 63 20.20 24.45 1.01
N GLN A 64 21.25 23.73 1.41
CA GLN A 64 21.21 22.27 1.38
C GLN A 64 20.66 21.85 2.74
N PRO A 65 19.45 21.26 2.84
CA PRO A 65 19.20 20.42 3.99
C PRO A 65 20.19 19.26 3.83
N GLN A 66 21.21 19.24 4.68
CA GLN A 66 22.01 18.06 4.91
C GLN A 66 21.01 16.97 5.29
N TYR A 67 20.62 16.12 4.33
CA TYR A 67 20.14 14.79 4.64
C TYR A 67 21.35 14.07 5.22
N GLN A 68 21.64 14.37 6.48
CA GLN A 68 22.41 13.49 7.33
C GLN A 68 21.61 12.19 7.32
N ALA A 69 22.13 11.17 6.62
CA ALA A 69 21.70 9.82 6.84
C ALA A 69 21.91 9.55 8.33
N GLN A 70 20.84 9.68 9.11
CA GLN A 70 20.85 9.25 10.49
C GLN A 70 21.24 7.76 10.44
N PRO A 71 22.24 7.33 11.23
CA PRO A 71 22.59 5.91 11.26
C PRO A 71 21.30 5.17 11.62
N GLN A 72 20.90 4.23 10.75
CA GLN A 72 19.67 3.47 10.89
C GLN A 72 19.75 2.58 12.14
N LYS A 73 19.64 3.17 13.32
CA LYS A 73 19.14 2.42 14.48
C LYS A 73 17.72 2.07 14.11
N GLU A 74 17.42 0.78 14.02
CA GLU A 74 16.11 0.29 13.65
C GLU A 74 15.06 1.05 14.47
N GLN A 75 14.25 1.88 13.79
CA GLN A 75 13.24 2.68 14.45
C GLN A 75 12.11 1.72 14.81
N LEU A 76 12.20 1.13 16.00
CA LEU A 76 11.12 0.35 16.59
C LEU A 76 10.07 1.28 17.18
N THR A 77 8.80 0.97 16.95
CA THR A 77 7.70 1.59 17.69
C THR A 77 7.73 1.12 19.15
N ALA A 78 6.95 1.79 20.03
CA ALA A 78 6.83 1.41 21.44
C ALA A 78 6.38 -0.06 21.62
N ASP A 79 5.63 -0.59 20.66
CA ASP A 79 5.13 -1.98 20.66
C ASP A 79 6.10 -2.97 19.98
N GLY A 80 7.31 -2.53 19.61
CA GLY A 80 8.34 -3.38 19.04
C GLY A 80 8.23 -3.66 17.54
N TYR A 81 7.33 -2.98 16.82
CA TYR A 81 7.25 -3.10 15.37
C TYR A 81 8.38 -2.31 14.71
N LYS A 82 9.15 -2.97 13.84
CA LYS A 82 10.19 -2.33 13.02
C LYS A 82 9.54 -1.47 11.94
N ILE A 83 9.76 -0.17 11.98
CA ILE A 83 9.31 0.74 10.93
C ILE A 83 10.25 0.56 9.74
N VAL A 84 9.73 0.03 8.62
CA VAL A 84 10.48 -0.01 7.36
C VAL A 84 10.15 1.24 6.56
N PRO A 85 11.10 2.16 6.34
CA PRO A 85 10.86 3.34 5.53
C PRO A 85 10.72 2.94 4.05
N GLY A 86 9.72 3.50 3.37
CA GLY A 86 9.55 3.33 1.93
C GLY A 86 10.44 4.28 1.14
N VAL A 87 11.28 3.75 0.25
CA VAL A 87 12.17 4.52 -0.63
C VAL A 87 11.45 4.82 -1.94
N VAL A 88 11.52 6.05 -2.44
CA VAL A 88 10.94 6.38 -3.76
C VAL A 88 11.71 5.62 -4.84
N ASP A 89 11.00 4.84 -5.66
CA ASP A 89 11.60 4.03 -6.72
C ASP A 89 10.79 4.19 -8.01
N ALA A 90 11.47 4.50 -9.12
CA ALA A 90 10.84 4.73 -10.42
C ALA A 90 10.17 3.46 -11.00
N ARG A 91 10.55 2.28 -10.52
CA ARG A 91 9.95 1.00 -10.90
C ARG A 91 8.61 0.77 -10.20
N CYS A 92 8.30 1.54 -9.15
CA CYS A 92 7.02 1.45 -8.46
C CYS A 92 5.97 2.36 -9.14
N PRO A 93 4.75 1.85 -9.39
CA PRO A 93 3.67 2.67 -9.93
C PRO A 93 3.20 3.70 -8.89
N ARG A 94 2.75 4.87 -9.35
CA ARG A 94 2.17 5.90 -8.46
C ARG A 94 0.79 5.52 -7.94
N ALA A 95 0.01 4.79 -8.74
CA ALA A 95 -1.29 4.24 -8.38
C ALA A 95 -1.20 2.71 -8.41
N ASP A 96 -1.52 2.07 -7.29
CA ASP A 96 -1.43 0.62 -7.15
C ASP A 96 -2.69 -0.08 -7.64
N ASP A 97 -2.51 -1.25 -8.28
CA ASP A 97 -3.59 -2.16 -8.64
C ASP A 97 -3.60 -3.35 -7.66
N PRO A 98 -4.66 -3.53 -6.84
CA PRO A 98 -4.75 -4.63 -5.88
C PRO A 98 -4.66 -6.03 -6.52
N MET A 99 -5.07 -6.18 -7.78
CA MET A 99 -5.04 -7.46 -8.49
C MET A 99 -3.68 -7.72 -9.16
N LYS A 100 -2.82 -6.70 -9.22
CA LYS A 100 -1.49 -6.79 -9.84
C LYS A 100 -0.43 -6.07 -9.00
N PRO A 101 -0.08 -6.61 -7.82
CA PRO A 101 0.95 -6.03 -6.97
C PRO A 101 2.32 -6.08 -7.66
N VAL A 102 3.10 -5.02 -7.43
CA VAL A 102 4.48 -4.93 -7.94
C VAL A 102 5.44 -5.24 -6.80
N HIS A 103 6.26 -6.28 -7.00
CA HIS A 103 7.37 -6.62 -6.12
C HIS A 103 8.68 -6.56 -6.91
N LEU A 104 9.73 -6.04 -6.29
CA LEU A 104 11.06 -5.91 -6.88
C LEU A 104 12.04 -6.79 -6.12
N ALA A 105 12.96 -7.43 -6.84
CA ALA A 105 14.03 -8.21 -6.21
C ALA A 105 15.06 -7.29 -5.56
N VAL A 106 15.60 -7.73 -4.42
CA VAL A 106 16.76 -7.11 -3.78
C VAL A 106 18.01 -7.83 -4.27
N HIS A 107 18.86 -7.13 -5.03
CA HIS A 107 20.10 -7.72 -5.51
C HIS A 107 21.06 -7.99 -4.35
N GLY A 108 21.64 -9.20 -4.32
CA GLY A 108 22.57 -9.63 -3.28
C GLY A 108 21.91 -10.13 -1.99
N ASN A 109 20.59 -10.00 -1.82
CA ASN A 109 19.88 -10.59 -0.69
C ASN A 109 18.56 -11.23 -1.12
N CYS A 110 18.62 -12.54 -1.36
CA CYS A 110 17.47 -13.32 -1.80
C CYS A 110 16.40 -13.54 -0.72
N ALA A 111 16.76 -13.38 0.56
CA ALA A 111 15.80 -13.48 1.66
C ALA A 111 14.95 -12.21 1.81
N LYS A 112 15.11 -11.21 0.93
CA LYS A 112 14.38 -9.94 0.96
C LYS A 112 13.83 -9.59 -0.41
N PHE A 113 12.76 -8.81 -0.40
CA PHE A 113 12.19 -8.19 -1.59
C PHE A 113 11.62 -6.82 -1.26
N MET A 114 11.32 -6.02 -2.28
CA MET A 114 10.66 -4.74 -2.10
C MET A 114 9.21 -4.83 -2.57
N LYS A 115 8.27 -4.38 -1.76
CA LYS A 115 6.86 -4.23 -2.15
C LYS A 115 6.56 -2.78 -2.49
N CYS A 116 5.99 -2.55 -3.66
CA CYS A 116 5.59 -1.22 -4.06
C CYS A 116 4.26 -0.82 -3.41
N PHE A 117 4.17 0.45 -3.03
CA PHE A 117 2.95 1.13 -2.65
C PHE A 117 3.11 2.63 -2.85
N GLY A 118 2.21 3.28 -3.60
CA GLY A 118 2.18 4.73 -3.80
C GLY A 118 3.48 5.33 -4.36
N GLY A 119 4.14 4.64 -5.29
CA GLY A 119 5.42 5.06 -5.88
C GLY A 119 6.65 4.83 -4.99
N ARG A 120 6.51 4.09 -3.89
CA ARG A 120 7.59 3.76 -2.96
C ARG A 120 7.78 2.25 -2.83
N ALA A 121 9.03 1.84 -2.69
CA ALA A 121 9.48 0.49 -2.42
C ALA A 121 9.72 0.30 -0.92
N TYR A 122 9.04 -0.68 -0.32
CA TYR A 122 9.18 -1.05 1.09
C TYR A 122 9.86 -2.41 1.19
N GLU A 123 10.95 -2.49 1.93
CA GLU A 123 11.68 -3.75 2.11
C GLU A 123 10.90 -4.73 2.99
N MET A 124 10.78 -5.97 2.52
CA MET A 124 10.09 -7.05 3.18
C MET A 124 11.02 -8.24 3.30
N ASP A 125 11.01 -8.88 4.45
CA ASP A 125 11.69 -10.14 4.69
C ASP A 125 10.85 -11.31 4.19
N CYS A 126 11.48 -12.25 3.49
CA CYS A 126 10.90 -13.57 3.27
C CYS A 126 10.92 -14.37 4.57
N PRO A 127 9.95 -15.30 4.75
CA PRO A 127 10.04 -16.28 5.83
C PRO A 127 11.37 -17.04 5.79
N SER A 128 11.85 -17.46 6.95
CA SER A 128 13.14 -18.14 7.10
C SER A 128 13.28 -19.31 6.12
N GLY A 129 14.38 -19.31 5.36
CA GLY A 129 14.70 -20.36 4.39
C GLY A 129 14.01 -20.22 3.02
N LEU A 130 13.19 -19.19 2.82
CA LEU A 130 12.61 -18.85 1.52
C LEU A 130 13.38 -17.73 0.83
N GLU A 131 13.28 -17.71 -0.49
CA GLU A 131 13.87 -16.70 -1.35
C GLU A 131 12.81 -16.03 -2.20
N PHE A 132 12.96 -14.73 -2.45
CA PHE A 132 12.08 -14.04 -3.38
C PHE A 132 12.42 -14.43 -4.82
N GLY A 133 11.46 -15.05 -5.50
CA GLY A 133 11.56 -15.36 -6.92
C GLY A 133 10.84 -14.32 -7.76
N ALA A 134 11.58 -13.46 -8.48
CA ALA A 134 11.00 -12.42 -9.32
C ALA A 134 10.05 -12.96 -10.42
N LYS A 135 10.30 -14.18 -10.92
CA LYS A 135 9.45 -14.84 -11.92
C LYS A 135 8.10 -15.30 -11.35
N VAL A 136 8.11 -15.82 -10.12
CA VAL A 136 6.92 -16.32 -9.42
C VAL A 136 6.25 -15.25 -8.56
N ASN A 137 6.91 -14.09 -8.42
CA ASN A 137 6.45 -12.87 -7.75
C ASN A 137 6.05 -13.10 -6.29
N ARG A 138 6.80 -13.95 -5.58
CA ARG A 138 6.61 -14.29 -4.16
C ARG A 138 7.88 -14.90 -3.56
N CYS A 139 7.91 -15.01 -2.23
CA CYS A 139 8.86 -15.86 -1.54
C CYS A 139 8.51 -17.34 -1.76
N ASP A 140 9.49 -18.14 -2.16
CA ASP A 140 9.35 -19.57 -2.41
C ASP A 140 10.66 -20.28 -2.06
N TYR A 141 10.70 -21.61 -2.15
CA TYR A 141 11.91 -22.37 -1.92
C TYR A 141 12.99 -22.02 -2.96
N PRO A 142 14.29 -22.06 -2.61
CA PRO A 142 15.39 -21.70 -3.52
C PRO A 142 15.35 -22.41 -4.89
N ALA A 143 14.88 -23.67 -4.92
CA ALA A 143 14.72 -24.43 -6.15
C ALA A 143 13.73 -23.79 -7.15
N MET A 144 12.68 -23.14 -6.63
CA MET A 144 11.60 -22.50 -7.40
C MET A 144 11.86 -21.00 -7.60
N ALA A 145 12.32 -20.32 -6.55
CA ALA A 145 12.63 -18.89 -6.59
C ALA A 145 13.84 -18.58 -7.48
N GLN A 146 14.85 -19.48 -7.44
CA GLN A 146 16.08 -19.40 -8.21
C GLN A 146 16.86 -18.09 -8.03
N CYS A 147 16.72 -17.39 -6.91
CA CYS A 147 17.40 -16.11 -6.71
C CYS A 147 18.89 -16.31 -6.44
N SER A 148 19.25 -17.20 -5.52
CA SER A 148 20.65 -17.46 -5.12
C SER A 148 21.48 -18.22 -6.16
N ARG A 149 20.85 -18.64 -7.27
CA ARG A 149 21.51 -19.37 -8.36
C ARG A 149 22.21 -18.47 -9.39
N PHE A 150 22.05 -17.16 -9.31
CA PHE A 150 22.59 -16.19 -10.27
C PHE A 150 23.56 -15.20 -9.63
#